data_AF-A0A7V9BI45-F1
#
_entry.id   AF-A0A7V9BI45-F1
#
_cell.length_a   1.000
_cell.length_b   1.000
_cell.length_c   1.000
_cell.angle_alpha   90.00
_cell.angle_beta   90.00
_cell.angle_gamma   90.00
#
_symmetry.space_group_name_H-M   'P 1'
#
loop_
_entity.id
_entity.type
_entity.pdbx_description
1 polymer ?
#
loop_
_entity_poly.entity_id
_entity_poly.type
_entity_poly.pdbx_seq_one_letter_code
_entity_poly.pdbx_strand_id
1 'polypeptide(L)'
;KQIAALIGVAPLARDSGTRRGKRTVWGGRAPVRAVLYMGTLVATRRNPVIRAFYGRLVTAGKPKNVALIACMRKLLTILNAMMRTNTTWLQSAEVPA
;
A
#
# COMPACT_ATOMS: atom_id res chain seq x y z
N LYS A 1 7.80 0.28 -9.92
CA LYS A 1 7.66 0.41 -8.44
C LYS A 1 7.97 1.83 -7.91
N GLN A 2 8.39 2.81 -8.73
CA GLN A 2 8.79 4.14 -8.28
C GLN A 2 7.67 4.97 -7.61
N ILE A 3 6.41 4.73 -7.98
CA ILE A 3 5.26 5.51 -7.48
C ILE A 3 5.06 5.34 -5.97
N ALA A 4 5.39 4.18 -5.42
CA ALA A 4 5.37 3.97 -3.97
C ALA A 4 6.41 4.84 -3.24
N ALA A 5 7.57 5.11 -3.86
CA ALA A 5 8.57 6.01 -3.30
C ALA A 5 8.16 7.48 -3.45
N LEU A 6 7.57 7.86 -4.59
CA LEU A 6 7.08 9.23 -4.83
C LEU A 6 6.01 9.67 -3.82
N ILE A 7 5.10 8.77 -3.43
CA ILE A 7 4.05 9.06 -2.43
C ILE A 7 4.57 8.88 -0.99
N GLY A 8 5.77 8.33 -0.81
CA GLY A 8 6.37 8.10 0.51
C GLY A 8 5.70 6.95 1.26
N VAL A 9 5.34 5.87 0.55
CA VAL A 9 4.76 4.63 1.11
C VAL A 9 5.69 3.43 0.97
N ALA A 10 6.87 3.63 0.36
CA ALA A 10 7.94 2.65 0.31
C ALA A 10 8.67 2.60 1.66
N PRO A 11 8.96 1.41 2.22
CA PRO A 11 9.76 1.28 3.42
C PRO A 11 11.21 1.69 3.12
N LEU A 12 11.70 2.70 3.84
CA LEU A 12 13.06 3.23 3.71
C LEU A 12 13.92 2.73 4.88
N ALA A 13 15.19 2.43 4.59
CA ALA A 13 16.16 2.02 5.60
C ALA A 13 16.57 3.23 6.45
N ARG A 14 16.69 3.03 7.77
CA ARG A 14 17.17 4.04 8.72
C ARG A 14 18.50 3.58 9.31
N ASP A 15 19.42 3.26 8.41
CA ASP A 15 20.70 2.66 8.74
C ASP A 15 21.76 3.76 8.79
N SER A 16 22.67 3.69 9.77
CA SER A 16 23.80 4.63 9.91
C SER A 16 25.02 3.87 10.43
N GLY A 17 26.09 3.78 9.62
CA GLY A 17 27.28 3.01 9.99
C GLY A 17 26.92 1.56 10.36
N THR A 18 27.14 1.19 11.63
CA THR A 18 26.83 -0.14 12.20
C THR A 18 25.37 -0.33 12.63
N ARG A 19 24.57 0.73 12.69
CA ARG A 19 23.17 0.66 13.13
C ARG A 19 22.26 0.20 11.98
N ARG A 20 21.54 -0.92 12.18
CA ARG A 20 20.40 -1.31 11.33
C ARG A 20 19.09 -0.89 11.98
N GLY A 21 18.45 0.13 11.42
CA GLY A 21 17.21 0.70 11.94
C GLY A 21 15.96 -0.04 11.45
N LYS A 22 14.85 0.13 12.19
CA LYS A 22 13.54 -0.32 11.72
C LYS A 22 13.17 0.45 10.45
N ARG A 23 12.80 -0.27 9.40
CA ARG A 23 12.33 0.34 8.14
C ARG A 23 10.99 1.04 8.37
N THR A 24 10.92 2.31 8.04
CA THR A 24 9.71 3.13 8.18
C THR A 24 9.43 3.85 6.87
N VAL A 25 8.20 4.34 6.71
CA VAL A 25 7.82 5.16 5.56
C VAL A 25 8.02 6.64 5.95
N TRP A 26 8.71 7.40 5.10
CA TRP A 26 8.88 8.85 5.26
C TRP A 26 9.04 9.56 3.91
N GLY A 27 9.03 10.90 3.91
CA GLY A 27 9.23 11.72 2.70
C GLY A 27 8.03 11.70 1.75
N GLY A 28 8.27 12.00 0.47
CA GLY A 28 7.27 11.98 -0.61
C GLY A 28 6.14 13.01 -0.48
N ARG A 29 5.05 12.80 -1.22
CA ARG A 29 3.90 13.72 -1.26
C ARG A 29 2.93 13.48 -0.09
N ALA A 30 3.16 14.16 1.03
CA ALA A 30 2.37 13.98 2.26
C ALA A 30 0.84 14.17 2.09
N PRO A 31 0.33 15.17 1.35
CA PRO A 31 -1.12 15.31 1.15
C PRO A 31 -1.73 14.12 0.41
N VAL A 32 -1.05 13.64 -0.64
CA VAL A 32 -1.49 12.48 -1.42
C VAL A 32 -1.50 11.22 -0.56
N ARG A 33 -0.48 11.05 0.30
CA ARG A 33 -0.44 9.93 1.25
C ARG A 33 -1.59 9.97 2.25
N ALA A 34 -1.96 11.16 2.75
CA ALA A 34 -3.09 11.31 3.67
C ALA A 34 -4.43 10.89 3.00
N VAL A 35 -4.66 11.34 1.76
CA VAL A 35 -5.84 10.95 0.97
C VAL A 35 -5.85 9.44 0.71
N LEU A 36 -4.70 8.87 0.31
CA LEU A 36 -4.58 7.43 0.08
C LEU A 36 -4.83 6.62 1.36
N TYR A 37 -4.39 7.13 2.51
CA TYR A 37 -4.62 6.49 3.79
C TYR A 37 -6.12 6.43 4.11
N MET A 38 -6.84 7.54 3.94
CA MET A 38 -8.30 7.57 4.13
C MET A 38 -9.02 6.64 3.15
N GLY A 39 -8.62 6.62 1.87
CA GLY A 39 -9.16 5.68 0.89
C GLY A 39 -8.89 4.22 1.27
N THR A 40 -7.71 3.93 1.80
CA THR A 40 -7.32 2.58 2.26
C THR A 40 -8.16 2.13 3.46
N LEU A 41 -8.47 3.02 4.41
CA LEU A 41 -9.33 2.71 5.57
C LEU A 41 -10.77 2.32 5.16
N VAL A 42 -11.28 2.90 4.09
CA VAL A 42 -12.59 2.51 3.54
C VAL A 42 -12.45 1.20 2.75
N ALA A 43 -11.39 1.07 1.96
CA ALA A 43 -11.13 -0.13 1.17
C ALA A 43 -10.95 -1.39 2.02
N THR A 44 -10.30 -1.32 3.18
CA THR A 44 -10.18 -2.49 4.09
C THR A 44 -11.52 -2.97 4.63
N ARG A 45 -12.55 -2.12 4.66
CA ARG A 45 -13.91 -2.45 5.13
C ARG A 45 -14.83 -2.90 4.00
N ARG A 46 -14.82 -2.18 2.87
CA ARG A 46 -15.80 -2.33 1.78
C ARG A 46 -15.28 -3.11 0.56
N ASN A 47 -13.96 -3.12 0.32
CA ASN A 47 -13.39 -3.76 -0.85
C ASN A 47 -12.90 -5.18 -0.50
N PRO A 48 -13.48 -6.24 -1.08
CA PRO A 48 -13.15 -7.62 -0.72
C PRO A 48 -11.68 -7.98 -1.01
N VAL A 49 -11.10 -7.47 -2.10
CA VAL A 49 -9.70 -7.73 -2.48
C VAL A 49 -8.72 -7.16 -1.45
N ILE A 50 -8.97 -5.93 -1.00
CA ILE A 50 -8.13 -5.25 -0.01
C ILE A 50 -8.39 -5.79 1.39
N ARG A 51 -9.64 -6.08 1.74
CA ARG A 51 -10.02 -6.71 3.02
C ARG A 51 -9.36 -8.08 3.20
N ALA A 52 -9.38 -8.93 2.18
CA ALA A 52 -8.73 -10.24 2.22
C ALA A 52 -7.20 -10.11 2.35
N PHE A 53 -6.59 -9.12 1.70
CA PHE A 53 -5.16 -8.85 1.85
C PHE A 53 -4.82 -8.34 3.26
N TYR A 54 -5.62 -7.42 3.80
CA TYR A 54 -5.47 -6.92 5.17
C TYR A 54 -5.59 -8.05 6.20
N GLY A 55 -6.64 -8.88 6.07
CA GLY A 55 -6.88 -10.03 6.94
C GLY A 55 -5.67 -10.97 6.97
N ARG A 56 -5.14 -11.35 5.80
CA ARG A 56 -3.94 -12.21 5.70
C ARG A 56 -2.71 -11.64 6.41
N LEU A 57 -2.52 -10.32 6.37
CA LEU A 57 -1.38 -9.69 7.04
C LEU A 57 -1.56 -9.66 8.56
N VAL A 58 -2.78 -9.39 9.02
CA VAL A 58 -3.11 -9.39 10.45
C VAL A 58 -3.02 -10.80 11.04
N THR A 59 -3.53 -11.82 10.33
CA THR A 59 -3.40 -13.23 10.76
C THR A 59 -1.96 -13.70 10.77
N ALA A 60 -1.11 -13.18 9.88
CA ALA A 60 0.33 -13.40 9.89
C ALA A 60 1.08 -12.60 11.00
N GLY A 61 0.36 -12.05 11.98
CA GLY A 61 0.93 -11.36 13.14
C GLY A 61 1.52 -9.98 12.85
N LYS A 62 1.24 -9.39 11.67
CA LYS A 62 1.74 -8.05 11.35
C LYS A 62 0.96 -6.99 12.16
N PRO A 63 1.62 -5.94 12.69
CA PRO A 63 0.92 -4.84 13.34
C PRO A 63 -0.11 -4.20 12.38
N LYS A 64 -1.29 -3.83 12.91
CA LYS A 64 -2.39 -3.27 12.12
C LYS A 64 -1.95 -2.08 11.25
N ASN A 65 -1.12 -1.18 11.78
CA ASN A 65 -0.60 -0.02 11.06
C ASN A 65 0.29 -0.43 9.88
N VAL A 66 1.12 -1.47 10.04
CA VAL A 66 1.98 -2.00 8.97
C VAL A 66 1.12 -2.67 7.90
N ALA A 67 0.09 -3.40 8.31
CA ALA A 67 -0.87 -4.00 7.39
C ALA A 67 -1.61 -2.94 6.57
N LEU A 68 -2.04 -1.82 7.19
CA LEU A 68 -2.66 -0.70 6.49
C LEU A 68 -1.70 -0.05 5.46
N ILE A 69 -0.45 0.19 5.83
CA ILE A 69 0.55 0.76 4.90
C ILE A 69 0.80 -0.20 3.71
N ALA A 70 0.83 -1.51 3.96
CA ALA A 70 0.94 -2.51 2.90
C ALA A 70 -0.29 -2.51 1.98
N CYS A 71 -1.51 -2.41 2.54
CA CYS A 71 -2.75 -2.27 1.77
C CYS A 71 -2.74 -1.00 0.92
N MET A 72 -2.26 0.12 1.47
CA MET A 72 -2.13 1.39 0.75
C MET A 72 -1.19 1.26 -0.45
N ARG A 73 -0.06 0.58 -0.29
CA ARG A 73 0.86 0.27 -1.40
C ARG A 73 0.21 -0.63 -2.46
N LYS A 74 -0.60 -1.61 -2.04
CA LYS A 74 -1.33 -2.49 -2.97
C LYS A 74 -2.37 -1.71 -3.77
N LEU A 75 -3.17 -0.88 -3.10
CA LEU A 75 -4.16 0.00 -3.72
C LEU A 75 -3.51 0.93 -4.74
N LEU A 76 -2.41 1.59 -4.37
CA LEU A 76 -1.65 2.47 -5.27
C LEU A 76 -1.15 1.75 -6.53
N THR A 77 -0.72 0.50 -6.38
CA THR A 77 -0.21 -0.30 -7.50
C THR A 77 -1.33 -0.64 -8.46
N ILE A 78 -2.52 -0.98 -7.95
CA ILE A 78 -3.71 -1.25 -8.76
C ILE A 78 -4.16 0.01 -9.50
N LEU A 79 -4.27 1.14 -8.80
CA LEU A 79 -4.65 2.41 -9.41
C LEU A 79 -3.68 2.84 -10.51
N ASN A 80 -2.38 2.68 -10.28
CA ASN A 80 -1.40 2.97 -11.33
C ASN A 80 -1.50 2.02 -12.52
N ALA A 81 -1.76 0.73 -12.29
CA ALA A 81 -1.97 -0.22 -13.38
C ALA A 81 -3.19 0.19 -14.21
N MET A 82 -4.31 0.48 -13.55
CA MET A 82 -5.55 0.96 -14.16
C MET A 82 -5.36 2.21 -15.01
N MET A 83 -4.63 3.21 -14.50
CA MET A 83 -4.34 4.43 -15.25
C MET A 83 -3.46 4.16 -16.48
N ARG A 84 -2.50 3.25 -16.37
CA ARG A 84 -1.62 2.90 -17.49
C ARG A 84 -2.36 2.14 -18.59
N THR A 85 -3.33 1.30 -18.23
CA THR A 85 -4.10 0.48 -19.18
C THR A 85 -5.44 1.11 -19.56
N ASN A 86 -5.77 2.30 -19.04
CA ASN A 86 -7.08 2.95 -19.19
C ASN A 86 -8.26 2.03 -18.83
N THR A 87 -8.07 1.14 -17.86
CA THR A 87 -9.10 0.19 -17.42
C THR A 87 -9.74 0.66 -16.13
N THR A 88 -11.05 0.43 -15.99
CA THR A 88 -11.79 0.67 -14.75
C THR A 88 -11.51 -0.44 -13.72
N TRP A 89 -11.98 -0.23 -12.48
CA TRP A 89 -11.76 -1.20 -11.41
C TRP A 89 -12.52 -2.49 -11.72
N LEU A 90 -11.80 -3.60 -11.91
CA LEU A 90 -12.37 -4.92 -12.06
C LEU A 90 -12.45 -5.59 -10.68
N GLN A 91 -13.67 -5.92 -10.26
CA GLN A 91 -13.93 -6.53 -8.95
C GLN A 91 -13.47 -7.99 -8.88
N SER A 92 -13.33 -8.64 -10.04
CA SER A 92 -12.72 -9.95 -10.20
C SER A 92 -11.24 -9.79 -10.50
N ALA A 93 -10.39 -10.31 -9.64
CA ALA A 93 -8.98 -10.50 -9.96
C ALA A 93 -8.83 -11.69 -10.92
N GLU A 94 -9.27 -11.53 -12.18
CA GLU A 94 -8.68 -12.28 -13.28
C GLU A 94 -7.37 -11.59 -13.62
N VAL A 95 -6.29 -12.09 -13.01
CA VAL A 95 -4.94 -11.81 -13.46
C VAL A 95 -4.79 -12.56 -14.78
N PRO A 96 -4.64 -11.90 -15.95
CA PRO A 96 -4.30 -12.60 -17.17
C PRO A 96 -2.92 -13.24 -16.98
N ALA A 97 -2.80 -14.51 -17.36
CA ALA A 97 -1.58 -15.31 -17.34
C ALA A 97 -0.43 -14.65 -18.11
#